data_AF-A0A1B6KYD0-F1
#
_entry.id   AF-A0A1B6KYD0-F1
#
_cell.length_a   1.000
_cell.length_b   1.000
_cell.length_c   1.000
_cell.angle_alpha   90.00
_cell.angle_beta   90.00
_cell.angle_gamma   90.00
#
_symmetry.space_group_name_H-M   'P 1'
#
loop_
_entity.id
_entity.type
_entity.pdbx_description
1 polymer ?
#
loop_
_entity_poly.entity_id
_entity_poly.type
_entity_poly.pdbx_seq_one_letter_code
_entity_poly.pdbx_strand_id
1 'polypeptide(L)'
;MVSEDRLKQLIELKNKQRATLKAEFVKQYTNPHRYATGEGGSIFDSGIQRWMAMEATKYSFFKPTTKNAMIGIAVYLVPVALTMYLVKTQRDAKEERFRSGVVSYRDREYKFI
;
A
#
# COMPACT_ATOMS: atom_id res chain seq x y z
N MET A 1 23.30 5.43 24.69
CA MET A 1 24.10 4.96 23.53
C MET A 1 24.26 3.44 23.64
N VAL A 2 24.08 2.70 22.55
CA VAL A 2 24.32 1.25 22.54
C VAL A 2 25.83 1.03 22.66
N SER A 3 26.29 0.15 23.56
CA SER A 3 27.71 -0.15 23.71
C SER A 3 28.26 -0.78 22.43
N GLU A 4 29.52 -0.47 22.10
CA GLU A 4 30.17 -0.97 20.88
C GLU A 4 30.18 -2.51 20.83
N ASP A 5 30.38 -3.16 21.96
CA ASP A 5 30.37 -4.62 22.07
C ASP A 5 28.99 -5.20 21.75
N ARG A 6 27.92 -4.53 22.19
CA ARG A 6 26.55 -4.95 21.87
C ARG A 6 26.26 -4.79 20.38
N LEU A 7 26.77 -3.74 19.75
CA LEU A 7 26.61 -3.55 18.30
C LEU A 7 27.32 -4.68 17.52
N LYS A 8 28.56 -5.02 17.90
CA LYS A 8 29.31 -6.14 17.29
C LYS A 8 28.55 -7.47 17.43
N GLN A 9 28.06 -7.77 18.63
CA GLN A 9 27.24 -8.97 18.87
C GLN A 9 25.98 -9.01 18.00
N LEU A 10 25.26 -7.88 17.85
CA LEU A 10 24.06 -7.82 17.01
C LEU A 10 24.38 -8.04 15.52
N ILE A 11 25.49 -7.51 15.04
CA ILE A 11 25.94 -7.70 13.66
C ILE A 11 26.30 -9.18 13.43
N GLU A 12 27.03 -9.79 14.35
CA GLU A 12 27.38 -11.21 14.29
C GLU A 12 26.14 -12.10 14.28
N LEU A 13 25.16 -11.83 15.14
CA LEU A 13 23.90 -12.56 15.18
C LEU A 13 23.12 -12.44 13.86
N LYS A 14 23.02 -11.24 13.29
CA LYS A 14 22.36 -11.03 11.99
C LYS A 14 23.08 -11.75 10.86
N ASN A 15 24.42 -11.70 10.85
CA ASN A 15 25.23 -12.40 9.86
C ASN A 15 25.06 -13.92 9.97
N LYS A 16 25.01 -14.45 11.20
CA LYS A 16 24.74 -15.87 11.45
C LYS A 16 23.36 -16.27 10.93
N GLN A 17 22.32 -15.51 11.24
CA GLN A 17 20.95 -15.77 10.73
C GLN A 17 20.88 -15.73 9.20
N ARG A 18 21.57 -14.77 8.56
CA ARG A 18 21.63 -14.69 7.09
C ARG A 18 22.38 -15.89 6.50
N ALA A 19 23.47 -16.31 7.12
CA ALA A 19 24.26 -17.45 6.68
C ALA A 19 23.46 -18.75 6.77
N THR A 20 22.70 -18.97 7.84
CA THR A 20 21.84 -20.16 7.99
C THR A 20 20.75 -20.22 6.93
N LEU A 21 20.01 -19.12 6.72
CA LEU A 21 18.96 -19.05 5.70
C LEU A 21 19.52 -19.23 4.29
N LYS A 22 20.69 -18.65 4.00
CA LYS A 22 21.37 -18.84 2.72
C LYS A 22 21.79 -20.29 2.51
N ALA A 23 22.33 -20.94 3.54
CA ALA A 23 22.75 -22.33 3.46
C ALA A 23 21.55 -23.27 3.19
N GLU A 24 20.42 -23.04 3.85
CA GLU A 24 19.16 -23.76 3.61
C GLU A 24 18.68 -23.57 2.16
N PHE A 25 18.64 -22.32 1.69
CA PHE A 25 18.25 -22.01 0.32
C PHE A 25 19.17 -22.66 -0.70
N VAL A 26 20.50 -22.54 -0.55
CA VAL A 26 21.48 -23.15 -1.46
C VAL A 26 21.31 -24.68 -1.47
N LYS A 27 21.16 -25.32 -0.30
CA LYS A 27 20.93 -26.77 -0.20
C LYS A 27 19.71 -27.22 -1.00
N GLN A 28 18.60 -26.48 -0.92
CA GLN A 28 17.37 -26.78 -1.67
C GLN A 28 17.49 -26.41 -3.14
N TYR A 29 18.22 -25.33 -3.46
CA TYR A 29 18.42 -24.84 -4.81
C TYR A 29 19.28 -25.79 -5.65
N THR A 30 20.40 -26.26 -5.09
CA THR A 30 21.37 -27.11 -5.79
C THR A 30 21.00 -28.58 -5.79
N ASN A 31 19.89 -29.00 -5.17
CA ASN A 31 19.47 -30.41 -5.14
C ASN A 31 18.94 -30.84 -6.53
N PRO A 32 19.62 -31.77 -7.25
CA PRO A 32 19.21 -32.18 -8.59
C PRO A 32 17.95 -33.07 -8.59
N HIS A 33 17.61 -33.70 -7.47
CA HIS A 33 16.44 -34.59 -7.36
C HIS A 33 15.18 -33.85 -6.90
N ARG A 34 15.23 -32.51 -6.74
CA ARG A 34 14.09 -31.72 -6.28
C ARG A 34 12.85 -31.87 -7.17
N TYR A 35 13.08 -32.03 -8.48
CA TYR A 35 12.00 -32.19 -9.46
C TYR A 35 11.56 -33.64 -9.64
N ALA A 36 12.32 -34.61 -9.12
CA ALA A 36 12.04 -36.04 -9.31
C ALA A 36 10.84 -36.53 -8.48
N THR A 37 10.46 -35.82 -7.41
CA THR A 37 9.32 -36.19 -6.55
C THR A 37 7.97 -35.66 -7.06
N GLY A 38 7.91 -35.02 -8.24
CA GLY A 38 6.68 -34.46 -8.79
C GLY A 38 6.22 -33.15 -8.12
N GLU A 39 6.87 -32.72 -7.04
CA GLU A 39 6.71 -31.42 -6.37
C GLU A 39 7.49 -30.31 -7.08
N GLY A 40 7.52 -30.34 -8.41
CA GLY A 40 8.29 -29.42 -9.24
C GLY A 40 7.73 -28.00 -9.23
N GLY A 41 8.04 -27.22 -8.19
CA GLY A 41 7.60 -25.83 -8.03
C GLY A 41 8.72 -24.88 -7.56
N SER A 42 8.33 -23.65 -7.22
CA SER A 42 9.20 -22.68 -6.56
C SER A 42 9.63 -23.17 -5.18
N ILE A 43 10.83 -22.79 -4.74
CA ILE A 43 11.29 -23.06 -3.38
C ILE A 43 10.35 -22.40 -2.37
N PHE A 44 9.89 -23.18 -1.39
CA PHE A 44 9.06 -22.68 -0.30
C PHE A 44 9.88 -21.74 0.61
N ASP A 45 9.38 -20.52 0.80
CA ASP A 45 9.94 -19.56 1.74
C ASP A 45 8.92 -19.24 2.85
N SER A 46 9.27 -19.63 4.08
CA SER A 46 8.45 -19.36 5.27
C SER A 46 8.30 -17.86 5.58
N GLY A 47 9.27 -17.03 5.18
CA GLY A 47 9.23 -15.58 5.36
C GLY A 47 8.17 -14.94 4.47
N ILE A 48 8.17 -15.29 3.18
CA ILE A 48 7.17 -14.83 2.21
C ILE A 48 5.78 -15.30 2.61
N GLN A 49 5.63 -16.58 2.98
CA GLN A 49 4.32 -17.08 3.40
C GLN A 49 3.79 -16.41 4.67
N ARG A 50 4.65 -16.13 5.66
CA ARG A 50 4.23 -15.37 6.85
C ARG A 50 3.81 -13.96 6.51
N TRP A 51 4.50 -13.30 5.57
CA TRP A 51 4.09 -11.98 5.10
C TRP A 51 2.75 -12.02 4.38
N MET A 52 2.54 -12.99 3.47
CA MET A 52 1.25 -13.19 2.78
C MET A 52 0.11 -13.48 3.78
N ALA A 53 0.35 -14.33 4.77
CA ALA A 53 -0.63 -14.63 5.82
C ALA A 53 -0.95 -13.39 6.67
N MET A 54 0.06 -12.58 7.01
CA MET A 54 -0.13 -11.32 7.72
C MET A 54 -0.97 -10.34 6.90
N GLU A 55 -0.70 -10.22 5.59
CA GLU A 55 -1.47 -9.37 4.67
C GLU A 55 -2.95 -9.81 4.61
N ALA A 56 -3.19 -11.11 4.42
CA ALA A 56 -4.54 -11.67 4.33
C ALA A 56 -5.33 -11.54 5.64
N THR A 57 -4.66 -11.54 6.79
CA THR A 57 -5.31 -11.48 8.12
C THR A 57 -5.34 -10.08 8.74
N LYS A 58 -4.95 -9.04 7.99
CA LYS A 58 -4.92 -7.64 8.47
C LYS A 58 -6.19 -7.19 9.17
N TYR A 59 -7.35 -7.55 8.61
CA TYR A 59 -8.64 -7.15 9.17
C TYR A 59 -8.91 -7.81 10.53
N SER A 60 -8.55 -9.08 10.71
CA SER A 60 -8.74 -9.82 11.97
C SER A 60 -7.95 -9.22 13.13
N PHE A 61 -6.83 -8.55 12.85
CA PHE A 61 -6.00 -7.89 13.86
C PHE A 61 -6.20 -6.37 13.93
N PHE A 62 -7.15 -5.82 13.18
CA PHE A 62 -7.44 -4.40 13.21
C PHE A 62 -8.04 -3.99 14.56
N LYS A 63 -7.49 -2.92 15.15
CA LYS A 63 -8.03 -2.30 16.37
C LYS A 63 -8.63 -0.94 16.04
N PRO A 64 -9.92 -0.71 16.32
CA PRO A 64 -10.54 0.59 16.16
C PRO A 64 -10.01 1.54 17.24
N THR A 65 -8.99 2.31 16.91
CA THR A 65 -8.43 3.37 17.77
C THR A 65 -8.84 4.73 17.22
N THR A 66 -8.86 5.75 18.08
CA THR A 66 -9.17 7.13 17.66
C THR A 66 -8.23 7.61 16.56
N LYS A 67 -6.94 7.30 16.66
CA LYS A 67 -5.95 7.59 15.61
C LYS A 67 -6.31 6.95 14.27
N ASN A 68 -6.65 5.66 14.26
CA ASN A 68 -7.01 4.96 13.02
C ASN A 68 -8.31 5.52 12.41
N ALA A 69 -9.29 5.85 13.24
CA ALA A 69 -10.54 6.47 12.79
C ALA A 69 -10.30 7.84 12.15
N MET A 70 -9.47 8.70 12.77
CA MET A 70 -9.11 10.00 12.22
C MET A 70 -8.39 9.88 10.88
N ILE A 71 -7.48 8.91 10.73
CA ILE A 71 -6.82 8.62 9.45
C ILE A 71 -7.85 8.17 8.41
N GLY A 72 -8.76 7.28 8.75
CA GLY A 72 -9.82 6.82 7.84
C GLY A 72 -10.70 7.97 7.35
N ILE A 73 -11.13 8.85 8.26
CA ILE A 73 -11.91 10.06 7.92
C ILE A 73 -11.10 10.99 7.02
N ALA A 74 -9.84 11.26 7.35
CA ALA A 74 -8.98 12.15 6.57
C ALA A 74 -8.73 11.62 5.15
N VAL A 75 -8.56 10.30 4.99
CA VAL A 75 -8.27 9.70 3.67
C VAL A 75 -9.53 9.57 2.83
N TYR A 76 -10.70 9.34 3.44
CA TYR A 76 -11.93 9.09 2.68
C TYR A 76 -12.87 10.30 2.60
N LEU A 77 -13.24 10.88 3.74
CA LEU A 77 -14.25 11.95 3.76
C LEU A 77 -13.70 13.28 3.26
N VAL A 78 -12.43 13.61 3.52
CA VAL A 78 -11.85 14.89 3.11
C VAL A 78 -11.75 15.03 1.59
N PRO A 79 -11.21 14.06 0.82
CA PRO A 79 -11.19 14.17 -0.64
C PRO A 79 -12.58 14.25 -1.26
N VAL A 80 -13.55 13.51 -0.70
CA VAL A 80 -14.95 13.56 -1.15
C VAL A 80 -15.56 14.94 -0.89
N ALA A 81 -15.40 15.49 0.32
CA ALA A 81 -15.90 16.82 0.65
C ALA A 81 -15.24 17.91 -0.21
N LEU A 82 -13.92 17.82 -0.42
CA LEU A 82 -13.15 18.77 -1.20
C LEU A 82 -13.56 18.75 -2.67
N THR A 83 -13.71 17.57 -3.27
CA THR A 83 -14.16 17.45 -4.67
C THR A 83 -15.58 17.97 -4.85
N MET A 84 -16.50 17.66 -3.94
CA MET A 84 -17.86 18.21 -3.96
C MET A 84 -17.85 19.74 -3.89
N TYR A 85 -17.05 20.32 -3.00
CA TYR A 85 -16.93 21.77 -2.86
C TYR A 85 -16.35 22.43 -4.11
N LEU A 86 -15.27 21.89 -4.68
CA LEU A 86 -14.66 22.42 -5.90
C LEU A 86 -15.61 22.34 -7.09
N VAL A 87 -16.32 21.21 -7.27
CA VAL A 87 -17.29 21.07 -8.35
C VAL A 87 -18.45 22.05 -8.15
N LYS A 88 -18.96 22.20 -6.93
CA LYS A 88 -20.06 23.14 -6.64
C LYS A 88 -19.66 24.59 -6.94
N THR A 89 -18.52 25.02 -6.43
CA THR A 89 -18.03 26.39 -6.64
C THR A 89 -17.79 26.71 -8.11
N GLN A 90 -17.22 25.77 -8.87
CA GLN A 90 -17.06 25.93 -10.32
C GLN A 90 -18.39 26.02 -11.06
N ARG A 91 -19.38 25.20 -10.66
CA ARG A 91 -20.73 25.22 -11.25
C ARG A 91 -21.44 26.54 -10.97
N ASP A 92 -21.45 26.98 -9.72
CA ASP A 92 -22.12 28.20 -9.30
C ASP A 92 -21.50 29.43 -10.02
N ALA A 93 -20.17 29.52 -10.12
CA ALA A 93 -19.48 30.57 -10.86
C ALA A 93 -19.78 30.54 -12.37
N LYS A 94 -19.93 29.35 -12.95
CA LYS A 94 -20.27 29.18 -14.36
C LYS A 94 -21.72 29.58 -14.64
N GLU A 95 -22.65 29.19 -13.77
CA GLU A 95 -24.05 29.59 -13.85
C GLU A 95 -24.23 31.12 -13.71
N GLU A 96 -23.50 31.75 -12.80
CA GLU A 96 -23.50 33.20 -12.62
C GLU A 96 -23.09 33.94 -13.90
N ARG A 97 -22.01 33.48 -14.57
CA ARG A 97 -21.56 34.03 -15.86
C ARG A 97 -22.60 33.86 -16.98
N PHE A 98 -23.37 32.78 -16.95
CA PHE A 98 -24.45 32.55 -17.91
C PHE A 98 -25.66 33.44 -17.64
N ARG A 99 -26.01 33.69 -16.38
CA ARG A 99 -27.15 34.55 -15.98
C ARG A 99 -26.86 36.03 -16.18
N SER A 100 -25.63 36.47 -15.90
CA SER A 100 -25.17 37.84 -16.11
C SER A 100 -24.95 38.20 -17.58
N GLY A 101 -24.95 37.22 -18.49
CA GLY A 101 -24.72 37.43 -19.92
C GLY A 101 -23.26 37.68 -20.30
N VAL A 102 -22.32 37.55 -19.36
CA VAL A 102 -20.87 37.67 -19.62
C VAL A 102 -20.40 36.65 -20.66
N VAL A 103 -21.00 35.47 -20.68
CA VAL A 103 -20.74 34.45 -21.71
C VAL A 103 -21.92 34.39 -22.66
N SER A 104 -21.65 34.64 -23.95
CA SER A 104 -22.65 34.59 -25.01
C SER A 104 -23.22 33.17 -25.16
N TYR A 105 -24.45 33.05 -25.66
CA TYR A 105 -25.06 31.74 -25.93
C TYR A 105 -24.29 30.94 -26.99
N ARG A 106 -23.51 31.59 -27.86
CA ARG A 106 -22.68 30.92 -28.87
C ARG A 106 -21.49 30.21 -28.23
N ASP A 107 -20.88 30.80 -27.22
CA ASP A 107 -19.60 30.36 -26.67
C ASP A 107 -19.76 29.40 -25.46
N ARG A 108 -20.95 28.82 -25.28
CA ARG A 108 -21.23 27.83 -24.22
C ARG A 108 -20.74 26.45 -24.65
N GLU A 109 -19.99 25.78 -23.78
CA GLU A 109 -19.39 24.46 -24.04
C GLU A 109 -20.42 23.34 -24.33
N TYR A 110 -21.58 23.34 -23.65
CA TYR A 110 -22.60 22.28 -23.75
C TYR A 110 -23.95 22.88 -24.14
N LYS A 111 -24.21 22.96 -25.44
CA LYS A 111 -25.36 23.71 -25.98
C LYS A 111 -26.53 22.84 -26.41
N PHE A 112 -26.26 21.61 -26.85
CA PHE A 112 -27.23 20.72 -27.52
C PHE A 112 -27.18 19.27 -27.02
N ILE A 113 -26.60 19.05 -25.84
CA ILE A 113 -26.59 17.75 -25.15
C ILE A 113 -27.45 17.89 -23.92
#